data_AF-A0A1A8WNF4-F1
#
_entry.id   AF-A0A1A8WNF4-F1
#
_cell.length_a   1.000
_cell.length_b   1.000
_cell.length_c   1.000
_cell.angle_alpha   90.00
_cell.angle_beta   90.00
_cell.angle_gamma   90.00
#
_symmetry.space_group_name_H-M   'P 1'
#
loop_
_entity.id
_entity.type
_entity.pdbx_description
1 polymer ?
#
loop_
_entity_poly.entity_id
_entity_poly.type
_entity_poly.pdbx_seq_one_letter_code
_entity_poly.pdbx_strand_id
1 'polypeptide(L)'
;EIEKQQPENVIHFMVDFLCKNYASHLKGFAHVWDVDLELEKEKKLVIEFFKSQKLTTEIAKHFINMESIVHLNAHILDDVEKFNKVKWLPGHKIRLQQMFSNIEENVKRFFAEYENDNITNRRLDYCNFRVNKIEKRELKYIKTIIVFLIIY
;
A
#
# COMPACT_ATOMS: atom_id res chain seq x y z
N GLU A 1 -10.52 13.93 33.19
CA GLU A 1 -9.04 13.99 33.34
C GLU A 1 -8.35 14.92 32.33
N ILE A 2 -8.60 14.78 31.02
CA ILE A 2 -7.88 15.56 29.97
C ILE A 2 -8.08 17.08 30.10
N GLU A 3 -9.32 17.54 30.26
CA GLU A 3 -9.64 18.96 30.46
C GLU A 3 -9.07 19.54 31.76
N LYS A 4 -8.78 18.68 32.75
CA LYS A 4 -8.18 19.07 34.03
C LYS A 4 -6.66 19.11 34.02
N GLN A 5 -6.00 18.26 33.23
CA GLN A 5 -4.54 18.17 33.21
C GLN A 5 -3.88 19.02 32.12
N GLN A 6 -4.61 19.42 31.06
CA GLN A 6 -4.08 20.16 29.91
C GLN A 6 -2.67 19.71 29.47
N PRO A 7 -2.49 18.42 29.16
CA PRO A 7 -1.17 17.90 28.82
C PRO A 7 -0.66 18.55 27.53
N GLU A 8 0.61 18.96 27.53
CA GLU A 8 1.29 19.57 26.39
C GLU A 8 1.29 18.64 25.17
N ASN A 9 1.35 17.32 25.39
CA ASN A 9 1.20 16.31 24.36
C ASN A 9 0.05 15.35 24.68
N VAL A 10 -1.09 15.61 24.04
CA VAL A 10 -2.34 14.86 24.23
C VAL A 10 -2.18 13.38 23.87
N ILE A 11 -1.38 13.04 22.85
CA ILE A 11 -1.18 11.66 22.40
C ILE A 11 -0.45 10.85 23.48
N HIS A 12 0.66 11.39 23.99
CA HIS A 12 1.41 10.74 25.07
C HIS A 12 0.55 10.56 26.33
N PHE A 13 -0.21 11.60 26.70
CA PHE A 13 -1.13 11.51 27.82
C PHE A 13 -2.18 10.41 27.63
N MET A 14 -2.77 10.29 26.45
CA MET A 14 -3.75 9.24 26.16
C MET A 14 -3.14 7.84 26.27
N VAL A 15 -1.94 7.64 25.72
CA VAL A 15 -1.22 6.37 25.82
C VAL A 15 -0.92 6.02 27.28
N ASP A 16 -0.37 6.95 28.05
CA ASP A 16 -0.05 6.74 29.47
C ASP A 16 -1.29 6.49 30.30
N PHE A 17 -2.37 7.23 30.06
CA PHE A 17 -3.65 7.04 30.73
C PHE A 17 -4.25 5.66 30.43
N LEU A 18 -4.23 5.22 29.18
CA LEU A 18 -4.74 3.90 28.78
C LEU A 18 -3.88 2.78 29.38
N CYS A 19 -2.55 2.90 29.31
CA CYS A 19 -1.62 1.95 29.91
C CYS A 19 -1.77 1.88 31.43
N LYS A 20 -2.04 2.99 32.11
CA LYS A 20 -2.20 3.04 33.57
C LYS A 20 -3.53 2.45 34.06
N ASN A 21 -4.64 2.76 33.37
CA ASN A 21 -5.98 2.42 33.86
C ASN A 21 -6.55 1.14 33.23
N TYR A 22 -6.07 0.73 32.06
CA TYR A 22 -6.63 -0.37 31.28
C TYR A 22 -5.57 -1.38 30.81
N ALA A 23 -4.42 -1.46 31.49
CA ALA A 23 -3.30 -2.34 31.13
C ALA A 23 -3.70 -3.79 30.80
N SER A 24 -4.60 -4.37 31.61
CA SER A 24 -5.09 -5.74 31.43
C SER A 24 -5.97 -5.92 30.20
N HIS A 25 -6.69 -4.87 29.80
CA HIS A 25 -7.53 -4.86 28.60
C HIS A 25 -6.70 -4.57 27.34
N LEU A 26 -5.55 -3.92 27.46
CA LEU A 26 -4.63 -3.67 26.34
C LEU A 26 -3.77 -4.89 26.00
N LYS A 27 -3.60 -5.83 26.94
CA LYS A 27 -2.94 -7.12 26.66
C LYS A 27 -3.70 -7.86 25.56
N GLY A 28 -3.05 -8.05 24.43
CA GLY A 28 -3.63 -8.68 23.25
C GLY A 28 -3.95 -7.72 22.11
N PHE A 29 -3.93 -6.39 22.32
CA PHE A 29 -4.13 -5.40 21.25
C PHE A 29 -2.82 -4.96 20.57
N ALA A 30 -1.67 -5.49 20.96
CA ALA A 30 -0.38 -5.17 20.32
C ALA A 30 -0.45 -5.36 18.79
N HIS A 31 -1.09 -6.44 18.32
CA HIS A 31 -1.28 -6.71 16.90
C HIS A 31 -2.16 -5.68 16.14
N VAL A 32 -2.97 -4.88 16.85
CA VAL A 32 -3.74 -3.76 16.26
C VAL A 32 -2.81 -2.58 15.95
N TRP A 33 -1.73 -2.45 16.72
CA TRP A 33 -0.70 -1.44 16.56
C TRP A 33 0.49 -1.93 15.73
N ASP A 34 0.64 -3.25 15.56
CA ASP A 34 1.65 -3.84 14.68
C ASP A 34 1.34 -3.46 13.24
N VAL A 35 2.22 -2.64 12.68
CA VAL A 35 2.21 -2.31 11.27
C VAL A 35 2.59 -3.57 10.49
N ASP A 36 1.73 -4.00 9.56
CA ASP A 36 2.08 -5.09 8.65
C ASP A 36 3.26 -4.65 7.76
N LEU A 37 4.45 -5.14 8.12
CA LEU A 37 5.70 -4.81 7.45
C LEU A 37 5.70 -5.22 5.97
N GLU A 38 4.96 -6.26 5.59
CA GLU A 38 4.84 -6.66 4.19
C GLU A 38 3.93 -5.69 3.43
N LEU A 39 2.84 -5.25 4.05
CA LEU A 39 1.97 -4.25 3.46
C LEU A 39 2.69 -2.91 3.25
N GLU A 40 3.52 -2.46 4.21
CA GLU A 40 4.30 -1.24 4.04
C GLU A 40 5.36 -1.34 2.94
N LYS A 41 6.00 -2.51 2.80
CA LYS A 41 6.92 -2.77 1.67
C LYS A 41 6.18 -2.70 0.33
N GLU A 42 4.98 -3.28 0.25
CA GLU A 42 4.18 -3.26 -0.97
C GLU A 42 3.71 -1.85 -1.33
N LYS A 43 3.21 -1.08 -0.36
CA LYS A 43 2.85 0.33 -0.57
C LYS A 43 4.04 1.15 -1.05
N LYS A 44 5.21 0.96 -0.44
CA LYS A 44 6.44 1.66 -0.85
C LYS A 44 6.81 1.30 -2.29
N LEU A 45 6.71 0.03 -2.66
CA LEU A 45 7.00 -0.44 -4.01
C LEU A 45 6.05 0.17 -5.05
N VAL A 46 4.75 0.24 -4.73
CA VAL A 46 3.75 0.94 -5.56
C VAL A 46 4.10 2.42 -5.72
N ILE A 47 4.47 3.10 -4.64
CA ILE A 47 4.87 4.51 -4.70
C ILE A 47 6.07 4.70 -5.62
N GLU A 48 7.11 3.87 -5.50
CA GLU A 48 8.30 3.95 -6.35
C GLU A 48 7.98 3.64 -7.82
N PHE A 49 7.09 2.68 -8.07
CA PHE A 49 6.61 2.40 -9.43
C PHE A 49 5.95 3.63 -10.05
N PHE A 50 4.98 4.26 -9.35
CA PHE A 50 4.30 5.46 -9.86
C PHE A 50 5.26 6.64 -10.04
N LYS A 51 6.24 6.81 -9.14
CA LYS A 51 7.29 7.83 -9.30
C LYS A 51 8.12 7.62 -10.57
N SER A 52 8.48 6.37 -10.91
CA SER A 52 9.21 6.07 -12.16
C SER A 52 8.42 6.50 -13.41
N GLN A 53 7.08 6.49 -13.31
CA GLN A 53 6.15 6.94 -14.34
C GLN A 53 5.80 8.44 -14.24
N LYS A 54 6.53 9.20 -13.40
CA LYS A 54 6.34 10.64 -13.16
C LYS A 54 4.94 10.97 -12.62
N LEU A 55 4.36 10.08 -11.83
CA LEU A 55 3.11 10.25 -11.10
C LEU A 55 3.39 10.51 -9.61
N THR A 56 2.53 11.28 -8.97
CA THR A 56 2.69 11.69 -7.56
C THR A 56 2.20 10.60 -6.60
N THR A 57 2.67 10.65 -5.35
CA THR A 57 2.16 9.83 -4.24
C THR A 57 0.65 9.96 -4.04
N GLU A 58 0.09 11.14 -4.33
CA GLU A 58 -1.36 11.39 -4.29
C GLU A 58 -2.17 10.53 -5.26
N ILE A 59 -1.54 10.04 -6.34
CA ILE A 59 -2.18 9.14 -7.29
C ILE A 59 -1.90 7.70 -6.85
N ALA A 60 -0.66 7.41 -6.48
CA ALA A 60 -0.23 6.08 -6.05
C ALA A 60 -1.05 5.54 -4.87
N LYS A 61 -1.49 6.41 -3.94
CA LYS A 61 -2.29 6.01 -2.77
C LYS A 61 -3.62 5.31 -3.09
N HIS A 62 -4.12 5.44 -4.32
CA HIS A 62 -5.34 4.78 -4.78
C HIS A 62 -5.10 3.33 -5.22
N PHE A 63 -3.85 2.87 -5.20
CA PHE A 63 -3.45 1.52 -5.59
C PHE A 63 -2.75 0.84 -4.42
N ILE A 64 -3.02 -0.45 -4.23
CA ILE A 64 -2.67 -1.16 -2.99
C ILE A 64 -1.38 -1.98 -3.15
N ASN A 65 -1.26 -2.77 -4.21
CA ASN A 65 -0.10 -3.63 -4.44
C ASN A 65 0.22 -3.79 -5.93
N MET A 66 1.46 -4.17 -6.23
CA MET A 66 1.93 -4.36 -7.61
C MET A 66 1.18 -5.46 -8.34
N GLU A 67 0.78 -6.52 -7.64
CA GLU A 67 0.07 -7.66 -8.22
C GLU A 67 -1.27 -7.25 -8.84
N SER A 68 -2.09 -6.49 -8.11
CA SER A 68 -3.35 -5.96 -8.64
C SER A 68 -3.11 -5.02 -9.82
N ILE A 69 -2.08 -4.18 -9.76
CA ILE A 69 -1.74 -3.19 -10.79
C ILE A 69 -1.52 -3.83 -12.17
N VAL A 70 -0.84 -4.98 -12.26
CA VAL A 70 -0.58 -5.67 -13.54
C VAL A 70 -1.86 -6.08 -14.25
N HIS A 71 -2.93 -6.34 -13.49
CA HIS A 71 -4.21 -6.82 -14.03
C HIS A 71 -5.18 -5.66 -14.37
N LEU A 72 -4.80 -4.42 -14.10
CA LEU A 72 -5.61 -3.25 -14.40
C LEU A 72 -5.40 -2.83 -15.86
N ASN A 73 -6.46 -2.32 -16.47
CA ASN A 73 -6.42 -1.74 -17.81
C ASN A 73 -6.72 -0.23 -17.77
N ALA A 74 -6.47 0.46 -18.88
CA ALA A 74 -6.73 1.90 -18.95
C ALA A 74 -8.24 2.25 -18.86
N HIS A 75 -9.14 1.30 -19.16
CA HIS A 75 -10.59 1.52 -19.17
C HIS A 75 -11.18 1.66 -17.77
N ILE A 76 -10.62 0.97 -16.77
CA ILE A 76 -11.12 1.03 -15.39
C ILE A 76 -10.70 2.31 -14.64
N LEU A 77 -9.87 3.17 -15.24
CA LEU A 77 -9.35 4.36 -14.56
C LEU A 77 -10.45 5.35 -14.17
N ASP A 78 -11.49 5.48 -14.99
CA ASP A 78 -12.63 6.33 -14.68
C ASP A 78 -13.45 5.75 -13.51
N ASP A 79 -13.55 4.42 -13.40
CA ASP A 79 -14.19 3.74 -12.28
C ASP A 79 -13.37 3.92 -10.99
N VAL A 80 -12.05 3.82 -11.06
CA VAL A 80 -11.15 4.06 -9.93
C VAL A 80 -11.29 5.50 -9.43
N GLU A 81 -11.32 6.47 -10.33
CA GLU A 81 -11.51 7.89 -9.98
C GLU A 81 -12.85 8.12 -9.28
N LYS A 82 -13.93 7.54 -9.83
CA LYS A 82 -15.29 7.64 -9.27
C LYS A 82 -15.40 6.96 -7.90
N PHE A 83 -14.86 5.76 -7.75
CA PHE A 83 -14.88 5.00 -6.50
C PHE A 83 -14.14 5.75 -5.38
N ASN A 84 -12.99 6.33 -5.70
CA ASN A 84 -12.19 7.10 -4.75
C ASN A 84 -12.72 8.53 -4.50
N LYS A 85 -13.77 8.95 -5.22
CA LYS A 85 -14.35 10.30 -5.15
C LYS A 85 -13.30 11.40 -5.38
N VAL A 86 -12.36 11.15 -6.29
CA VAL A 86 -11.31 12.10 -6.66
C VAL A 86 -11.54 12.65 -8.06
N LYS A 87 -10.88 13.74 -8.39
CA LYS A 87 -10.81 14.25 -9.75
C LYS A 87 -9.37 14.50 -10.14
N TRP A 88 -8.82 13.64 -10.97
CA TRP A 88 -7.45 13.77 -11.46
C TRP A 88 -7.38 14.81 -12.57
N LEU A 89 -6.28 15.57 -12.55
CA LEU A 89 -6.00 16.55 -13.60
C LEU A 89 -5.83 15.84 -14.95
N PRO A 90 -6.18 16.48 -16.09
CA PRO A 90 -6.08 15.88 -17.41
C PRO A 90 -4.69 15.28 -17.71
N GLY A 91 -3.61 15.98 -17.30
CA GLY A 91 -2.25 15.48 -17.48
C GLY A 91 -1.91 14.25 -16.64
N HIS A 92 -2.57 14.05 -15.49
CA HIS A 92 -2.42 12.82 -14.70
C HIS A 92 -3.17 11.66 -15.37
N LYS A 93 -4.38 11.92 -15.88
CA LYS A 93 -5.16 10.93 -16.62
C LYS A 93 -4.43 10.41 -17.85
N ILE A 94 -3.83 11.30 -18.64
CA ILE A 94 -3.05 10.90 -19.84
C ILE A 94 -1.89 9.98 -19.45
N ARG A 95 -1.13 10.34 -18.41
CA ARG A 95 0.00 9.50 -17.94
C ARG A 95 -0.47 8.15 -17.43
N LEU A 96 -1.57 8.10 -16.68
CA LEU A 96 -2.17 6.84 -16.22
C LEU A 96 -2.63 5.99 -17.40
N GLN A 97 -3.31 6.58 -18.37
CA GLN A 97 -3.75 5.86 -19.58
C GLN A 97 -2.55 5.28 -20.34
N GLN A 98 -1.48 6.06 -20.53
CA GLN A 98 -0.24 5.59 -21.18
C GLN A 98 0.43 4.46 -20.37
N MET A 99 0.52 4.63 -19.05
CA MET A 99 1.11 3.64 -18.15
C MET A 99 0.33 2.31 -18.19
N PHE A 100 -1.01 2.37 -18.11
CA PHE A 100 -1.86 1.18 -18.12
C PHE A 100 -2.10 0.58 -19.51
N SER A 101 -1.82 1.32 -20.58
CA SER A 101 -1.89 0.76 -21.95
C SER A 101 -0.83 -0.32 -22.18
N ASN A 102 0.32 -0.23 -21.50
CA ASN A 102 1.43 -1.18 -21.60
C ASN A 102 1.91 -1.63 -20.19
N ILE A 103 0.97 -1.95 -19.31
CA ILE A 103 1.28 -2.15 -17.88
C ILE A 103 2.29 -3.26 -17.63
N GLU A 104 2.18 -4.38 -18.33
CA GLU A 104 3.11 -5.51 -18.18
C GLU A 104 4.56 -5.11 -18.48
N GLU A 105 4.77 -4.39 -19.59
CA GLU A 105 6.10 -3.95 -20.01
C GLU A 105 6.66 -2.89 -19.06
N ASN A 106 5.82 -1.96 -18.61
CA ASN A 106 6.21 -0.95 -17.63
C ASN A 106 6.61 -1.57 -16.29
N VAL A 107 5.88 -2.60 -15.84
CA VAL A 107 6.19 -3.33 -14.61
C VAL A 107 7.48 -4.15 -14.76
N LYS A 108 7.66 -4.86 -15.88
CA LYS A 108 8.91 -5.59 -16.18
C LYS A 108 10.12 -4.65 -16.17
N ARG A 109 10.01 -3.51 -16.86
CA ARG A 109 11.08 -2.50 -16.91
C ARG A 109 11.40 -1.94 -15.54
N PHE A 110 10.37 -1.60 -14.76
CA PHE A 110 10.55 -1.11 -13.40
C PHE A 110 11.32 -2.11 -12.54
N PHE A 111 10.96 -3.40 -12.56
CA PHE A 111 11.69 -4.39 -11.76
C PHE A 111 13.12 -4.60 -12.25
N ALA A 112 13.37 -4.57 -13.56
CA ALA A 112 14.72 -4.66 -14.11
C ALA A 112 15.61 -3.49 -13.65
N GLU A 113 15.08 -2.26 -13.66
CA GLU A 113 15.79 -1.07 -13.17
C GLU A 113 15.96 -1.10 -11.65
N TYR A 114 14.89 -1.46 -10.93
CA TYR A 114 14.89 -1.54 -9.47
C TYR A 114 15.89 -2.57 -8.95
N GLU A 115 16.04 -3.74 -9.59
CA GLU A 115 17.03 -4.75 -9.23
C GLU A 115 18.47 -4.25 -9.50
N ASN A 116 18.70 -3.59 -10.64
CA ASN A 116 20.01 -3.02 -10.97
C ASN A 116 20.45 -1.92 -9.98
N ASP A 117 19.53 -1.06 -9.58
CA ASP A 117 19.79 -0.02 -8.57
C ASP A 117 20.04 -0.61 -7.18
N ASN A 118 19.35 -1.69 -6.80
CA ASN A 118 19.59 -2.40 -5.54
C ASN A 118 20.93 -3.17 -5.53
N ILE A 119 21.35 -3.73 -6.67
CA ILE A 119 22.66 -4.38 -6.81
C ILE A 119 23.79 -3.36 -6.68
N THR A 120 23.61 -2.17 -7.24
CA THR A 120 24.59 -1.07 -7.18
C THR A 120 24.61 -0.40 -5.80
N ASN A 121 23.46 -0.32 -5.12
CA ASN A 121 23.30 0.26 -3.78
C ASN A 121 23.28 -0.78 -2.64
N ARG A 122 24.18 -1.78 -2.63
CA ARG A 122 24.37 -2.68 -1.47
C ARG A 122 24.91 -1.96 -0.22
N ARG A 123 24.09 -1.08 0.35
CA ARG A 123 24.17 -0.57 1.71
C ARG A 123 22.85 -0.63 2.47
N LEU A 124 21.76 -1.16 1.89
CA LEU A 124 20.54 -1.49 2.64
C LEU A 124 19.92 -2.80 2.11
N ASP A 125 20.00 -3.84 2.94
CA ASP A 125 19.53 -5.21 2.69
C ASP A 125 18.02 -5.34 2.46
N TYR A 126 17.54 -5.39 1.21
CA TYR A 126 16.16 -5.81 0.93
C TYR A 126 16.02 -6.38 -0.48
N CYS A 127 16.33 -7.66 -0.71
CA CYS A 127 15.75 -8.52 -1.77
C CYS A 127 16.37 -9.93 -1.72
N ASN A 128 15.88 -10.79 -0.83
CA ASN A 128 16.12 -12.23 -0.90
C ASN A 128 14.96 -12.95 -0.21
N PHE A 129 13.77 -13.03 -0.82
CA PHE A 129 12.71 -13.94 -0.35
C PHE A 129 11.58 -14.30 -1.33
N ARG A 130 11.44 -13.71 -2.54
CA ARG A 130 10.18 -13.80 -3.31
C ARG A 130 10.16 -14.68 -4.57
N VAL A 131 11.04 -15.68 -4.72
CA VAL A 131 10.87 -16.66 -5.83
C VAL A 131 10.10 -17.94 -5.42
N ASN A 132 10.02 -18.29 -4.13
CA ASN A 132 9.47 -19.59 -3.70
C ASN A 132 8.11 -19.59 -2.99
N LYS A 133 7.35 -18.48 -2.97
CA LYS A 133 6.12 -18.37 -2.14
C LYS A 133 4.80 -18.23 -2.92
N ILE A 134 4.85 -18.15 -4.24
CA ILE A 134 3.67 -17.95 -5.10
C ILE A 134 2.72 -19.17 -5.08
N GLU A 135 3.20 -20.38 -4.82
CA GLU A 135 2.34 -21.58 -4.89
C GLU A 135 1.40 -21.83 -3.68
N LYS A 136 1.49 -21.07 -2.57
CA LYS A 136 0.74 -21.43 -1.33
C LYS A 136 -0.23 -20.39 -0.79
N ARG A 137 -0.31 -19.17 -1.35
CA ARG A 137 -1.20 -18.10 -0.82
C ARG A 137 -2.49 -17.87 -1.62
N GLU A 138 -2.55 -18.36 -2.85
CA GLU A 138 -3.67 -18.16 -3.79
C GLU A 138 -5.03 -18.65 -3.26
N LEU A 139 -5.09 -19.72 -2.45
CA LEU A 139 -6.37 -20.32 -2.05
C LEU A 139 -7.09 -19.62 -0.89
N LYS A 140 -6.42 -18.75 -0.11
CA LYS A 140 -7.02 -18.15 1.09
C LYS A 140 -7.63 -16.77 0.82
N TYR A 141 -7.03 -15.99 -0.08
CA TYR A 141 -7.50 -14.63 -0.40
C TYR A 141 -8.62 -14.63 -1.44
N ILE A 142 -8.60 -15.54 -2.41
CA ILE A 142 -9.68 -15.67 -3.42
C ILE A 142 -11.02 -16.02 -2.77
N LYS A 143 -11.03 -16.86 -1.72
CA LYS A 143 -12.26 -17.15 -0.94
C LYS A 143 -12.83 -15.93 -0.21
N THR A 144 -11.99 -14.99 0.21
CA THR A 144 -12.43 -13.80 0.97
C THR A 144 -12.98 -12.72 0.03
N ILE A 145 -12.37 -12.57 -1.16
CA ILE A 145 -12.81 -11.59 -2.16
C ILE A 145 -14.14 -11.99 -2.81
N ILE A 146 -14.38 -13.28 -3.07
CA ILE A 146 -15.66 -13.76 -3.62
C ILE A 146 -16.82 -13.56 -2.61
N VAL A 147 -16.58 -13.72 -1.31
CA VAL A 147 -17.61 -13.45 -0.27
C VAL A 147 -17.94 -11.97 -0.18
N PHE A 148 -16.97 -11.08 -0.39
CA PHE A 148 -17.21 -9.63 -0.38
C PHE A 148 -17.96 -9.11 -1.62
N LEU A 149 -17.82 -9.77 -2.78
CA LEU A 149 -18.47 -9.36 -4.03
C LEU A 149 -19.89 -9.94 -4.23
N ILE A 150 -20.31 -10.94 -3.44
CA ILE A 150 -21.66 -11.52 -3.52
C ILE A 150 -22.62 -10.91 -2.47
N ILE A 151 -22.09 -10.23 -1.45
CA ILE A 151 -22.87 -9.72 -0.31
C ILE A 151 -23.17 -8.21 -0.41
N TYR A 152 -22.59 -7.46 -1.36
CA TYR A 152 -22.85 -6.02 -1.55
C TYR A 152 -23.06 -5.65 -3.02
#